data_AF-A0A7S3X7W9-F1
#
_entry.id   AF-A0A7S3X7W9-F1
#
_cell.length_a   1.000
_cell.length_b   1.000
_cell.length_c   1.000
_cell.angle_alpha   90.00
_cell.angle_beta   90.00
_cell.angle_gamma   90.00
#
_symmetry.space_group_name_H-M   'P 1'
#
loop_
_entity.id
_entity.type
_entity.pdbx_description
1 polymer ?
#
loop_
_entity_poly.entity_id
_entity_poly.type
_entity_poly.pdbx_seq_one_letter_code
_entity_poly.pdbx_strand_id
1 'polypeptide(L)'
;SVLAAALCLRVYAKVGERRYVLFVVGVSWSIGFFLFLVLPFDLEHAYCQRCIKRYEPDLCTCLPYPGIDALPTLIPNAYRTTMLLGYVMNDLLRSYIGSGEFTRRGRIKDMLKEFAAFYVPFGLVSIVFLVYLLSSQGLTLTAVRMMVTGLFNAIGLFILVAFLGYGLVEVPRRLWYRGDTMGQLRYLQFKVAVQSEELHEARKKLDEVLEIVHATDSALRAEASSATSMGFVKLQAHMAQILKRCPPQSSRAEMAGIPPVGEPGSRAGTTSSGIANGTASGTAMQSVISARAPEASNHRALISLHVRLKTALAKEEAASGKYEYFVREGIRQQELLGDVPGTPRDGGMMRAGAPMDSATSAAKRRRRLFA
;
A
#
# COMPACT_ATOMS: atom_id res chain seq x y z
N SER A 1 -2.60 -17.20 22.78
CA SER A 1 -2.37 -16.73 21.40
C SER A 1 -3.63 -16.15 20.74
N VAL A 2 -4.72 -16.91 20.66
CA VAL A 2 -5.98 -16.47 19.98
C VAL A 2 -6.58 -15.19 20.57
N LEU A 3 -6.60 -15.05 21.91
CA LEU A 3 -7.08 -13.83 22.57
C LEU A 3 -6.26 -12.59 22.21
N ALA A 4 -4.93 -12.72 22.16
CA ALA A 4 -4.03 -11.63 21.74
C ALA A 4 -4.28 -11.24 20.27
N ALA A 5 -4.42 -12.22 19.38
CA ALA A 5 -4.79 -11.97 17.98
C ALA A 5 -6.15 -11.27 17.85
N ALA A 6 -7.15 -11.68 18.64
CA ALA A 6 -8.46 -11.06 18.64
C ALA A 6 -8.44 -9.62 19.17
N LEU A 7 -7.67 -9.34 20.22
CA LEU A 7 -7.44 -7.98 20.74
C LEU A 7 -6.76 -7.08 19.70
N CYS A 8 -5.68 -7.55 19.08
CA CYS A 8 -5.00 -6.80 18.03
C CYS A 8 -5.92 -6.55 16.84
N LEU A 9 -6.72 -7.54 16.42
CA LEU A 9 -7.70 -7.35 15.34
C LEU A 9 -8.76 -6.31 15.70
N ARG A 10 -9.24 -6.26 16.94
CA ARG A 10 -10.20 -5.21 17.35
C ARG A 10 -9.60 -3.81 17.28
N VAL A 11 -8.30 -3.66 17.55
CA VAL A 11 -7.61 -2.37 17.54
C VAL A 11 -7.23 -1.93 16.11
N TYR A 12 -6.74 -2.86 15.30
CA TYR A 12 -6.16 -2.53 13.98
C TYR A 12 -7.08 -2.80 12.79
N ALA A 13 -8.12 -3.63 12.93
CA ALA A 13 -9.01 -3.90 11.81
C ALA A 13 -9.88 -2.67 11.50
N LYS A 14 -9.90 -2.29 10.22
CA LYS A 14 -10.80 -1.25 9.74
C LYS A 14 -12.26 -1.71 9.84
N VAL A 15 -13.13 -0.83 10.32
CA VAL A 15 -14.58 -1.11 10.41
C VAL A 15 -15.15 -1.35 9.01
N GLY A 16 -15.81 -2.51 8.83
CA GLY A 16 -16.47 -2.89 7.57
C GLY A 16 -15.65 -3.76 6.62
N GLU A 17 -14.50 -4.29 7.06
CA GLU A 17 -13.65 -5.16 6.24
C GLU A 17 -14.24 -6.59 6.07
N ARG A 18 -13.87 -7.30 5.00
CA ARG A 18 -14.48 -8.60 4.65
C ARG A 18 -14.11 -9.69 5.66
N ARG A 19 -15.12 -10.46 6.12
CA ARG A 19 -14.96 -11.46 7.20
C ARG A 19 -13.86 -12.51 6.94
N TYR A 20 -13.69 -12.95 5.70
CA TYR A 20 -12.63 -13.92 5.37
C TYR A 20 -11.22 -13.33 5.55
N VAL A 21 -11.05 -12.01 5.33
CA VAL A 21 -9.76 -11.32 5.53
C VAL A 21 -9.45 -11.28 7.03
N LEU A 22 -10.42 -10.89 7.86
CA LEU A 22 -10.25 -10.92 9.31
C LEU A 22 -9.92 -12.33 9.82
N PHE A 23 -10.60 -13.35 9.28
CA PHE A 23 -10.34 -14.74 9.67
C PHE A 23 -8.92 -15.18 9.32
N VAL A 24 -8.48 -14.99 8.08
CA VAL A 24 -7.14 -15.38 7.63
C VAL A 24 -6.05 -14.65 8.43
N VAL A 25 -6.20 -13.33 8.65
CA VAL A 25 -5.26 -12.55 9.46
C VAL A 25 -5.27 -13.02 10.92
N GLY A 26 -6.45 -13.28 11.48
CA GLY A 26 -6.59 -13.77 12.86
C GLY A 26 -5.93 -15.12 13.07
N VAL A 27 -6.07 -16.05 12.12
CA VAL A 27 -5.37 -17.34 12.15
C VAL A 27 -3.86 -17.15 12.04
N SER A 28 -3.40 -16.34 11.09
CA SER A 28 -1.97 -16.05 10.91
C SER A 28 -1.33 -15.47 12.18
N TRP A 29 -1.96 -14.47 12.80
CA TRP A 29 -1.48 -13.87 14.05
C TRP A 29 -1.56 -14.84 15.23
N SER A 30 -2.59 -15.68 15.29
CA SER A 30 -2.70 -16.70 16.33
C SER A 30 -1.55 -17.71 16.26
N ILE A 31 -1.16 -18.11 15.05
CA ILE A 31 0.01 -18.97 14.82
C ILE A 31 1.30 -18.22 15.19
N GLY A 32 1.42 -16.94 14.83
CA GLY A 32 2.57 -16.12 15.21
C GLY A 32 2.72 -15.99 16.74
N PHE A 33 1.64 -15.72 17.46
CA PHE A 33 1.66 -15.64 18.92
C PHE A 33 1.86 -16.99 19.61
N PHE A 34 1.59 -18.10 18.93
CA PHE A 34 1.86 -19.43 19.47
C PHE A 34 3.37 -19.67 19.65
N LEU A 35 4.23 -19.05 18.83
CA LEU A 35 5.69 -19.16 18.97
C LEU A 35 6.19 -18.66 20.34
N PHE A 36 5.55 -17.67 20.95
CA PHE A 36 5.92 -17.23 22.31
C PHE A 36 5.66 -18.30 23.38
N LEU A 37 4.65 -19.15 23.19
CA LEU A 37 4.35 -20.25 24.11
C LEU A 37 5.32 -21.42 23.92
N VAL A 38 5.85 -21.59 22.70
CA VAL A 38 6.83 -22.63 22.36
C VAL A 38 8.26 -22.23 22.75
N LEU A 39 8.55 -20.92 22.78
CA LEU A 39 9.87 -20.37 23.09
C LEU A 39 10.52 -20.95 24.36
N PRO A 40 9.86 -21.04 25.53
CA PRO A 40 10.50 -21.61 26.73
C PRO A 40 10.89 -23.09 26.53
N PHE A 41 10.08 -23.86 25.82
CA PHE A 41 10.40 -25.26 25.50
C PHE A 41 11.57 -25.39 24.52
N ASP A 42 11.65 -24.49 23.53
CA ASP A 42 12.78 -24.43 22.59
C ASP A 42 14.08 -24.04 23.30
N LEU A 43 14.01 -23.08 24.24
CA LEU A 43 15.16 -22.66 25.05
C LEU A 43 15.68 -23.81 25.91
N GLU A 44 14.80 -24.47 26.66
CA GLU A 44 15.14 -25.61 27.50
C GLU A 44 15.76 -26.77 26.68
N HIS A 45 15.18 -27.08 25.52
CA HIS A 45 15.74 -28.09 24.63
C HIS A 45 17.15 -27.73 24.15
N ALA A 46 17.38 -26.47 23.74
CA ALA A 46 18.69 -26.00 23.32
C ALA A 46 19.72 -26.02 24.46
N TYR A 47 19.32 -25.66 25.69
CA TYR A 47 20.17 -25.74 26.88
C TYR A 47 20.53 -27.19 27.23
N CYS A 48 19.55 -28.09 27.25
CA CYS A 48 19.76 -29.50 27.51
C CYS A 48 20.73 -30.13 26.50
N GLN A 49 20.57 -29.83 25.20
CA GLN A 49 21.45 -30.35 24.16
C GLN A 49 22.90 -29.86 24.29
N ARG A 50 23.10 -28.62 24.78
CA ARG A 50 24.44 -28.10 25.11
C ARG A 50 25.03 -28.76 26.34
N CYS A 51 24.21 -29.06 27.35
CA CYS A 51 24.64 -29.73 28.57
C CYS A 51 25.17 -31.14 28.27
N ILE A 52 24.39 -31.95 27.56
CA ILE A 52 24.76 -33.34 27.19
C ILE A 52 26.04 -33.39 26.34
N LYS A 53 26.31 -32.36 25.53
CA LYS A 53 27.55 -32.27 24.75
C LYS A 53 28.79 -31.93 25.58
N ARG A 54 28.62 -31.35 26.78
CA ARG A 54 29.71 -30.79 27.58
C ARG A 54 29.98 -31.58 28.86
N TYR A 55 28.98 -32.28 29.38
CA TYR A 55 29.04 -33.04 30.62
C TYR A 55 28.43 -34.43 30.43
N GLU A 56 28.71 -35.34 31.36
CA GLU A 56 28.02 -36.64 31.41
C GLU A 56 26.51 -36.45 31.60
N PRO A 57 25.70 -37.32 30.97
CA PRO A 57 24.24 -37.17 30.92
C PRO A 57 23.59 -37.15 32.31
N ASP A 58 24.19 -37.78 33.31
CA ASP A 58 23.62 -37.90 34.67
C ASP A 58 23.67 -36.58 35.46
N LEU A 59 24.49 -35.62 35.03
CA LEU A 59 24.59 -34.29 35.66
C LEU A 59 23.60 -33.28 35.05
N CYS A 60 23.01 -33.59 33.89
CA CYS A 60 22.12 -32.69 33.17
C CYS A 60 20.65 -32.94 33.53
N THR A 61 20.03 -31.99 34.23
CA THR A 61 18.59 -32.04 34.52
C THR A 61 17.80 -31.51 33.33
N CYS A 62 17.26 -32.40 32.50
CA CYS A 62 16.40 -32.04 31.38
C CYS A 62 14.94 -32.40 31.69
N LEU A 63 13.98 -31.56 31.26
CA LEU A 63 12.56 -31.91 31.37
C LEU A 63 12.27 -33.19 30.56
N PRO A 64 11.73 -34.25 31.20
CA PRO A 64 11.38 -35.48 30.49
C PRO A 64 10.10 -35.23 29.69
N TYR A 65 10.18 -35.30 28.36
CA TYR A 65 8.98 -35.21 27.53
C TYR A 65 9.01 -36.22 26.39
N PRO A 66 8.17 -37.27 26.42
CA PRO A 66 7.94 -38.11 25.26
C PRO A 66 7.22 -37.30 24.18
N GLY A 67 7.73 -37.31 22.94
CA GLY A 67 7.13 -36.65 21.77
C GLY A 67 7.84 -35.41 21.23
N ILE A 68 8.95 -34.99 21.84
CA ILE A 68 9.74 -33.81 21.44
C ILE A 68 10.93 -34.16 20.51
N ASP A 69 11.17 -35.44 20.21
CA ASP A 69 12.28 -35.88 19.34
C ASP A 69 12.23 -35.28 17.93
N ALA A 70 11.02 -34.97 17.44
CA ALA A 70 10.82 -34.31 16.16
C ALA A 70 11.13 -32.80 16.21
N LEU A 71 11.05 -32.16 17.37
CA LEU A 71 11.17 -30.72 17.56
C LEU A 71 12.49 -30.11 17.02
N PRO A 72 13.69 -30.69 17.28
CA PRO A 72 14.95 -30.17 16.73
C PRO A 72 15.03 -30.23 15.20
N THR A 73 14.20 -31.05 14.55
CA THR A 73 14.09 -31.09 13.08
C THR A 73 12.95 -30.22 12.56
N LEU A 74 11.81 -30.22 13.26
CA LEU A 74 10.58 -29.57 12.86
C LEU A 74 10.69 -28.05 12.98
N ILE A 75 11.21 -27.52 14.10
CA ILE A 75 11.27 -26.07 14.33
C ILE A 75 12.16 -25.37 13.28
N PRO A 76 13.43 -25.78 13.05
CA PRO A 76 14.27 -25.08 12.08
C PRO A 76 13.75 -25.21 10.65
N ASN A 77 13.09 -26.31 10.30
CA ASN A 77 12.51 -26.50 8.97
C ASN A 77 11.20 -25.70 8.80
N ALA A 78 10.33 -25.67 9.81
CA ALA A 78 9.16 -24.82 9.83
C ALA A 78 9.54 -23.34 9.75
N TYR A 79 10.57 -22.91 10.48
CA TYR A 79 11.10 -21.55 10.42
C TYR A 79 11.59 -21.19 9.00
N ARG A 80 12.46 -22.01 8.39
CA ARG A 80 12.99 -21.74 7.04
C ARG A 80 11.89 -21.73 5.98
N THR A 81 10.94 -22.66 6.05
CA THR A 81 9.84 -22.74 5.09
C THR A 81 8.86 -21.58 5.24
N THR A 82 8.50 -21.20 6.46
CA THR A 82 7.63 -20.03 6.70
C THR A 82 8.30 -18.72 6.29
N MET A 83 9.60 -18.57 6.54
CA MET A 83 10.38 -17.43 6.08
C MET A 83 10.40 -17.35 4.55
N LEU A 84 10.76 -18.44 3.86
CA LEU A 84 10.78 -18.49 2.40
C LEU A 84 9.39 -18.23 1.80
N LEU A 85 8.36 -18.88 2.34
CA LEU A 85 6.98 -18.72 1.88
C LEU A 85 6.49 -17.29 2.09
N GLY A 86 6.86 -16.65 3.21
CA GLY A 86 6.53 -15.26 3.49
C GLY A 86 7.09 -14.31 2.44
N TYR A 87 8.38 -14.43 2.10
CA TYR A 87 9.00 -13.63 1.05
C TYR A 87 8.35 -13.87 -0.32
N VAL A 88 8.27 -15.13 -0.74
CA VAL A 88 7.70 -15.50 -2.04
C VAL A 88 6.25 -15.01 -2.16
N MET A 89 5.41 -15.25 -1.15
CA MET A 89 4.02 -14.80 -1.20
C MET A 89 3.87 -13.28 -1.23
N ASN A 90 4.71 -12.56 -0.49
CA ASN A 90 4.69 -11.09 -0.50
C ASN A 90 5.01 -10.53 -1.89
N ASP A 91 6.04 -11.06 -2.54
CA ASP A 91 6.47 -10.59 -3.85
C ASP A 91 5.50 -11.01 -4.97
N LEU A 92 4.98 -12.24 -4.92
CA LEU A 92 3.91 -12.71 -5.81
C LEU A 92 2.64 -11.87 -5.64
N LEU A 93 2.21 -11.59 -4.42
CA LEU A 93 1.02 -10.79 -4.16
C LEU A 93 1.20 -9.35 -4.64
N ARG A 94 2.38 -8.76 -4.42
CA ARG A 94 2.72 -7.42 -4.93
C ARG A 94 2.60 -7.39 -6.45
N SER A 95 3.20 -8.34 -7.16
CA SER A 95 3.15 -8.40 -8.63
C SER A 95 1.73 -8.72 -9.16
N TYR A 96 0.99 -9.60 -8.48
CA TYR A 96 -0.41 -9.89 -8.83
C TYR A 96 -1.31 -8.65 -8.70
N ILE A 97 -1.17 -7.90 -7.60
CA ILE A 97 -1.88 -6.64 -7.39
C ILE A 97 -1.39 -5.56 -8.37
N GLY A 98 -0.11 -5.55 -8.73
CA GLY A 98 0.46 -4.64 -9.72
C GLY A 98 -0.04 -4.89 -11.15
N SER A 99 -0.43 -6.12 -11.49
CA SER A 99 -0.81 -6.50 -12.85
C SER A 99 -2.02 -5.72 -13.40
N GLY A 100 -1.89 -5.31 -14.67
CA GLY A 100 -2.92 -4.61 -15.46
C GLY A 100 -3.78 -5.50 -16.33
N GLU A 101 -3.50 -6.81 -16.34
CA GLU A 101 -4.19 -7.78 -17.18
C GLU A 101 -5.68 -7.90 -16.84
N PHE A 102 -6.51 -7.99 -17.88
CA PHE A 102 -7.97 -8.08 -17.73
C PHE A 102 -8.44 -9.49 -17.33
N THR A 103 -7.65 -10.52 -17.65
CA THR A 103 -8.01 -11.93 -17.39
C THR A 103 -7.25 -12.52 -16.20
N ARG A 104 -7.89 -13.41 -15.42
CA ARG A 104 -7.23 -14.09 -14.27
C ARG A 104 -5.97 -14.87 -14.68
N ARG A 105 -6.05 -15.59 -15.80
CA ARG A 105 -4.90 -16.34 -16.35
C ARG A 105 -3.78 -15.39 -16.83
N GLY A 106 -4.13 -14.25 -17.43
CA GLY A 106 -3.18 -13.21 -17.81
C GLY A 106 -2.44 -12.64 -16.60
N ARG A 107 -3.16 -12.31 -15.52
CA ARG A 107 -2.56 -11.80 -14.27
C ARG A 107 -1.57 -12.79 -13.64
N ILE A 108 -1.90 -14.08 -13.58
CA ILE A 108 -1.00 -15.10 -13.03
C ILE A 108 0.25 -15.24 -13.91
N LYS A 109 0.08 -15.24 -15.24
CA LYS A 109 1.20 -15.31 -16.18
C LYS A 109 2.13 -14.11 -16.04
N ASP A 110 1.57 -12.91 -15.92
CA ASP A 110 2.36 -11.70 -15.77
C ASP A 110 3.04 -11.61 -14.40
N MET A 111 2.36 -12.05 -13.34
CA MET A 111 2.96 -12.18 -12.01
C MET A 111 4.18 -13.11 -12.04
N LEU A 112 4.05 -14.28 -12.68
CA LEU A 112 5.15 -15.23 -12.80
C LEU A 112 6.29 -14.70 -13.67
N LYS A 113 6.01 -13.93 -14.71
CA LYS A 113 7.05 -13.30 -15.53
C LYS A 113 7.83 -12.26 -14.75
N GLU A 114 7.16 -11.38 -14.01
CA GLU A 114 7.82 -10.33 -13.23
C GLU A 114 8.66 -10.93 -12.10
N PHE A 115 8.11 -11.95 -11.41
CA PHE A 115 8.85 -12.75 -10.45
C PHE A 115 10.09 -13.39 -11.11
N ALA A 116 9.91 -14.14 -12.21
CA ALA A 116 11.04 -14.78 -12.89
C ALA A 116 12.08 -13.78 -13.40
N ALA A 117 11.66 -12.66 -14.00
CA ALA A 117 12.57 -11.63 -14.50
C ALA A 117 13.44 -11.04 -13.40
N PHE A 118 12.90 -10.90 -12.18
CA PHE A 118 13.68 -10.44 -11.04
C PHE A 118 14.56 -11.56 -10.46
N TYR A 119 14.01 -12.73 -10.10
CA TYR A 119 14.76 -13.75 -9.34
C TYR A 119 15.69 -14.63 -10.18
N VAL A 120 15.41 -14.86 -11.46
CA VAL A 120 16.27 -15.72 -12.32
C VAL A 120 17.70 -15.19 -12.44
N PRO A 121 17.97 -13.90 -12.76
CA PRO A 121 19.35 -13.41 -12.85
C PRO A 121 20.08 -13.49 -11.49
N PHE A 122 19.41 -13.13 -10.38
CA PHE A 122 20.01 -13.29 -9.05
C PHE A 122 20.29 -14.76 -8.70
N GLY A 123 19.39 -15.66 -9.08
CA GLY A 123 19.58 -17.11 -8.92
C GLY A 123 20.79 -17.63 -9.70
N LEU A 124 20.95 -17.19 -10.95
CA LEU A 124 22.09 -17.57 -11.79
C LEU A 124 23.41 -17.11 -11.18
N VAL A 125 23.49 -15.84 -10.78
CA VAL A 125 24.68 -15.28 -10.11
C VAL A 125 24.99 -16.04 -8.81
N SER A 126 23.95 -16.37 -8.03
CA SER A 126 24.10 -17.13 -6.78
C SER A 126 24.62 -18.55 -7.02
N ILE A 127 24.20 -19.21 -8.10
CA ILE A 127 24.69 -20.55 -8.48
C ILE A 127 26.15 -20.48 -8.90
N VAL A 128 26.54 -19.50 -9.72
CA VAL A 128 27.94 -19.31 -10.13
C VAL A 128 28.82 -19.04 -8.91
N PHE A 129 28.36 -18.18 -8.00
CA PHE A 129 29.06 -17.91 -6.74
C PHE A 129 29.18 -19.16 -5.87
N LEU A 130 28.14 -19.99 -5.80
CA LEU A 130 28.17 -21.25 -5.06
C LEU A 130 29.20 -22.22 -5.67
N VAL A 131 29.23 -22.39 -6.99
CA VAL A 131 30.22 -23.23 -7.68
C VAL A 131 31.63 -22.71 -7.42
N TYR A 132 31.83 -21.39 -7.45
CA TYR A 132 33.10 -20.76 -7.10
C TYR A 132 33.55 -21.10 -5.67
N LEU A 133 32.66 -21.00 -4.68
CA LEU A 133 33.00 -21.33 -3.29
C LEU A 133 33.36 -22.81 -3.10
N LEU A 134 32.63 -23.72 -3.76
CA LEU A 134 32.91 -25.15 -3.69
C LEU A 134 34.25 -25.49 -4.34
N SER A 135 34.56 -24.89 -5.49
CA SER A 135 35.77 -25.20 -6.26
C SER A 135 37.03 -24.52 -5.73
N SER A 136 36.95 -23.26 -5.28
CA SER A 136 38.13 -22.47 -4.89
C SER A 136 38.51 -22.62 -3.42
N GLN A 137 37.52 -22.80 -2.54
CA GLN A 137 37.72 -22.86 -1.08
C GLN A 137 37.54 -24.28 -0.51
N GLY A 138 37.12 -25.25 -1.34
CA GLY A 138 36.83 -26.62 -0.87
C GLY A 138 35.72 -26.68 0.18
N LEU A 139 34.85 -25.67 0.25
CA LEU A 139 33.78 -25.58 1.25
C LEU A 139 32.78 -26.73 1.05
N THR A 140 32.33 -27.33 2.14
CA THR A 140 31.24 -28.31 2.08
C THR A 140 29.89 -27.59 1.95
N LEU A 141 28.90 -28.21 1.30
CA LEU A 141 27.53 -27.68 1.20
C LEU A 141 26.93 -27.38 2.59
N THR A 142 27.31 -28.16 3.59
CA THR A 142 26.93 -27.97 4.99
C THR A 142 27.46 -26.66 5.55
N ALA A 143 28.73 -26.32 5.30
CA ALA A 143 29.34 -25.07 5.76
C ALA A 143 28.67 -23.85 5.11
N VAL A 144 28.41 -23.91 3.79
CA VAL A 144 27.72 -22.83 3.08
C VAL A 144 26.30 -22.64 3.62
N ARG A 145 25.56 -23.72 3.85
CA ARG A 145 24.21 -23.68 4.44
C ARG A 145 24.21 -23.03 5.83
N MET A 146 25.20 -23.35 6.67
CA MET A 146 25.34 -22.74 8.00
C MET A 146 25.62 -21.24 7.89
N MET A 147 26.52 -20.83 6.98
CA MET A 147 26.84 -19.42 6.76
C MET A 147 25.61 -18.62 6.30
N VAL A 148 24.87 -19.14 5.31
CA VAL A 148 23.64 -18.51 4.80
C VAL A 148 22.59 -18.38 5.91
N THR A 149 22.41 -19.43 6.72
CA THR A 149 21.48 -19.39 7.87
C THR A 149 21.90 -18.34 8.90
N GLY A 150 23.20 -18.25 9.20
CA GLY A 150 23.74 -17.23 10.10
C GLY A 150 23.51 -15.80 9.58
N LEU A 151 23.69 -15.59 8.27
CA LEU A 151 23.46 -14.28 7.65
C LEU A 151 21.99 -13.85 7.71
N PHE A 152 21.05 -14.74 7.36
CA PHE A 152 19.62 -14.43 7.46
C PHE A 152 19.18 -14.14 8.90
N ASN A 153 19.73 -14.87 9.88
CA ASN A 153 19.49 -14.60 11.29
C ASN A 153 20.04 -13.22 11.70
N ALA A 154 21.24 -12.85 11.25
CA ALA A 154 21.82 -11.54 11.53
C ALA A 154 20.99 -10.38 10.95
N ILE A 155 20.50 -10.53 9.71
CA ILE A 155 19.59 -9.55 9.08
C ILE A 155 18.28 -9.46 9.87
N GLY A 156 17.70 -10.60 10.26
CA GLY A 156 16.49 -10.64 11.07
C GLY A 156 16.66 -9.92 12.41
N LEU A 157 17.80 -10.14 13.09
CA LEU A 157 18.14 -9.47 14.34
C LEU A 157 18.36 -7.97 14.15
N PHE A 158 19.05 -7.57 13.07
CA PHE A 158 19.25 -6.16 12.72
C PHE A 158 17.91 -5.44 12.53
N ILE A 159 16.99 -6.04 11.77
CA ILE A 159 15.64 -5.50 11.56
C ILE A 159 14.86 -5.44 12.87
N LEU A 160 14.95 -6.48 13.72
CA LEU A 160 14.30 -6.51 15.03
C LEU A 160 14.78 -5.36 15.92
N VAL A 161 16.09 -5.14 16.00
CA VAL A 161 16.69 -4.06 16.79
C VAL A 161 16.24 -2.70 16.26
N ALA A 162 16.21 -2.50 14.94
CA ALA A 162 15.74 -1.25 14.34
C ALA A 162 14.27 -0.95 14.68
N PHE A 163 13.37 -1.94 14.57
CA PHE A 163 11.96 -1.76 14.91
C PHE A 163 11.72 -1.63 16.41
N LEU A 164 12.47 -2.34 17.24
CA LEU A 164 12.40 -2.22 18.69
C LEU A 164 12.81 -0.81 19.14
N GLY A 165 13.86 -0.24 18.53
CA GLY A 165 14.29 1.14 18.80
C GLY A 165 13.20 2.15 18.49
N TYR A 166 12.54 2.02 17.33
CA TYR A 166 11.40 2.88 16.99
C TYR A 166 10.23 2.70 17.97
N GLY A 167 9.88 1.46 18.31
CA GLY A 167 8.79 1.16 19.24
C GLY A 167 9.02 1.71 20.64
N LEU A 168 10.26 1.65 21.15
CA LEU A 168 10.59 2.09 22.50
C LEU A 168 10.61 3.62 22.65
N VAL A 169 10.92 4.36 21.57
CA VAL A 169 11.00 5.82 21.60
C VAL A 169 9.70 6.47 21.13
N GLU A 170 9.18 6.06 19.98
CA GLU A 170 8.05 6.74 19.35
C GLU A 170 6.73 6.47 20.08
N VAL A 171 6.54 5.27 20.64
CA VAL A 171 5.28 4.95 21.35
C VAL A 171 5.11 5.80 22.62
N PRO A 172 6.10 5.89 23.53
CA PRO A 172 6.00 6.78 24.69
C PRO A 172 5.96 8.26 24.30
N ARG A 173 6.76 8.67 23.31
CA ARG A 173 6.76 10.06 22.81
C ARG A 173 5.40 10.46 22.26
N ARG A 174 4.75 9.58 21.49
CA ARG A 174 3.40 9.80 20.97
C ARG A 174 2.36 9.87 22.09
N LEU A 175 2.54 9.11 23.17
CA LEU A 175 1.67 9.18 24.35
C LEU A 175 1.88 10.49 25.11
N TRP A 176 3.12 10.96 25.24
CA TRP A 176 3.46 12.25 25.85
C TRP A 176 2.85 13.43 25.09
N TYR A 177 3.01 13.48 23.75
CA TYR A 177 2.43 14.55 22.94
C TYR A 177 0.91 14.51 22.84
N ARG A 178 0.27 13.37 23.10
CA ARG A 178 -1.20 13.32 23.25
C ARG A 178 -1.70 14.09 24.49
N GLY A 179 -0.81 14.42 25.43
CA GLY A 179 -1.14 15.27 26.57
C GLY A 179 -1.18 16.77 26.24
N ASP A 180 -0.51 17.22 25.17
CA ASP A 180 -0.50 18.62 24.73
C ASP A 180 -1.51 18.83 23.59
N THR A 181 -2.75 19.15 23.96
CA THR A 181 -3.86 19.33 23.01
C THR A 181 -3.65 20.49 22.04
N MET A 182 -3.06 21.60 22.50
CA MET A 182 -2.80 22.78 21.66
C MET A 182 -1.66 22.55 20.68
N GLY A 183 -0.56 21.94 21.13
CA GLY A 183 0.54 21.55 20.24
C GLY A 183 0.10 20.51 19.21
N GLN A 184 -0.72 19.55 19.63
CA GLN A 184 -1.29 18.54 18.74
C GLN A 184 -2.22 19.14 17.68
N LEU A 185 -3.06 20.13 18.04
CA LEU A 185 -3.94 20.81 17.08
C LEU A 185 -3.12 21.57 16.02
N ARG A 186 -2.09 22.33 16.42
CA ARG A 186 -1.20 23.04 15.48
C ARG A 186 -0.50 22.08 14.53
N TYR A 187 -0.01 20.96 15.04
CA TYR A 187 0.58 19.90 14.23
C TYR A 187 -0.41 19.32 13.22
N LEU A 188 -1.66 19.04 13.64
CA LEU A 188 -2.70 18.52 12.77
C LEU A 188 -3.09 19.53 11.69
N GLN A 189 -3.23 20.82 12.02
CA GLN A 189 -3.50 21.89 11.05
C GLN A 189 -2.40 21.98 9.99
N PHE A 190 -1.12 21.94 10.39
CA PHE A 190 0.00 21.89 9.47
C PHE A 190 -0.05 20.64 8.58
N LYS A 191 -0.32 19.46 9.16
CA LYS A 191 -0.44 18.22 8.39
C LYS A 191 -1.61 18.23 7.41
N VAL A 192 -2.75 18.82 7.77
CA VAL A 192 -3.88 18.98 6.85
C VAL A 192 -3.48 19.83 5.65
N ALA A 193 -2.77 20.95 5.86
CA ALA A 193 -2.29 21.80 4.77
C ALA A 193 -1.36 21.02 3.82
N VAL A 194 -0.34 20.34 4.34
CA VAL A 194 0.59 19.53 3.53
C VAL A 194 -0.13 18.40 2.79
N GLN A 195 -1.02 17.66 3.46
CA GLN A 195 -1.76 16.57 2.81
C GLN A 195 -2.78 17.09 1.77
N SER A 196 -3.25 18.32 1.89
CA SER A 196 -4.15 18.92 0.90
C SER A 196 -3.45 19.15 -0.43
N GLU A 197 -2.17 19.52 -0.39
CA GLU A 197 -1.33 19.69 -1.58
C GLU A 197 -1.05 18.33 -2.26
N GLU A 198 -0.66 17.31 -1.47
CA GLU A 198 -0.47 15.95 -1.99
C GLU A 198 -1.76 15.39 -2.63
N LEU A 199 -2.92 15.67 -2.02
CA LEU A 199 -4.22 15.26 -2.56
C LEU A 199 -4.53 15.99 -3.87
N HIS A 200 -4.26 17.30 -3.94
CA HIS A 200 -4.46 18.08 -5.14
C HIS A 200 -3.59 17.56 -6.30
N GLU A 201 -2.31 17.29 -6.04
CA GLU A 201 -1.40 16.72 -7.04
C GLU A 201 -1.84 15.32 -7.51
N ALA A 202 -2.27 14.46 -6.57
CA ALA A 202 -2.77 13.13 -6.90
C ALA A 202 -4.05 13.19 -7.75
N ARG A 203 -4.95 14.13 -7.46
CA ARG A 203 -6.17 14.36 -8.26
C ARG A 203 -5.87 14.88 -9.65
N LYS A 204 -4.98 15.87 -9.78
CA LYS A 204 -4.54 16.38 -11.09
C LYS A 204 -3.99 15.26 -11.98
N LYS A 205 -3.16 14.37 -11.43
CA LYS A 205 -2.65 13.18 -12.14
C LYS A 205 -3.76 12.21 -12.53
N LEU A 206 -4.79 12.05 -11.71
CA LEU A 206 -5.94 11.21 -12.03
C LEU A 206 -6.75 11.81 -13.19
N ASP A 207 -7.01 13.12 -13.17
CA ASP A 207 -7.75 13.81 -14.22
C ASP A 207 -7.04 13.72 -15.58
N GLU A 208 -5.71 13.91 -15.61
CA GLU A 208 -4.90 13.72 -16.82
C GLU A 208 -5.08 12.31 -17.42
N VAL A 209 -5.07 11.28 -16.57
CA VAL A 209 -5.26 9.89 -17.03
C VAL A 209 -6.71 9.65 -17.49
N LEU A 210 -7.70 10.24 -16.82
CA LEU A 210 -9.10 10.12 -17.23
C LEU A 210 -9.36 10.77 -18.59
N GLU A 211 -8.74 11.92 -18.87
CA GLU A 211 -8.82 12.55 -20.19
C GLU A 211 -8.28 11.64 -21.29
N ILE A 212 -7.13 10.98 -21.04
CA ILE A 212 -6.57 9.99 -21.98
C ILE A 212 -7.53 8.81 -22.17
N VAL A 213 -8.17 8.33 -21.09
CA VAL A 213 -9.15 7.23 -21.18
C VAL A 213 -10.34 7.65 -22.06
N HIS A 214 -10.90 8.83 -21.84
CA HIS A 214 -12.03 9.34 -22.62
C HIS A 214 -11.66 9.57 -24.09
N ALA A 215 -10.47 10.12 -24.37
CA ALA A 215 -9.98 10.30 -25.73
C ALA A 215 -9.73 8.96 -26.44
N THR A 216 -9.21 7.96 -25.73
CA THR A 216 -9.00 6.61 -26.31
C THR A 216 -10.34 5.92 -26.59
N ASP A 217 -11.34 6.13 -25.73
CA ASP A 217 -12.68 5.56 -25.88
C ASP A 217 -13.44 6.19 -27.06
N SER A 218 -13.34 7.51 -27.27
CA SER A 218 -13.92 8.15 -28.46
C SER A 218 -13.22 7.72 -29.75
N ALA A 219 -11.89 7.61 -29.76
CA ALA A 219 -11.12 7.11 -30.89
C ALA A 219 -11.52 5.67 -31.26
N LEU A 220 -11.59 4.76 -30.27
CA LEU A 220 -12.05 3.38 -30.49
C LEU A 220 -13.47 3.29 -31.05
N ARG A 221 -14.39 4.16 -30.61
CA ARG A 221 -15.76 4.18 -31.14
C ARG A 221 -15.80 4.67 -32.59
N ALA A 222 -15.00 5.67 -32.93
CA ALA A 222 -14.91 6.19 -34.30
C ALA A 222 -14.30 5.17 -35.28
N GLU A 223 -13.32 4.39 -34.83
CA GLU A 223 -12.72 3.30 -35.62
C GLU A 223 -13.64 2.07 -35.71
N ALA A 224 -14.38 1.75 -34.64
CA ALA A 224 -15.33 0.64 -34.66
C ALA A 224 -16.49 0.86 -35.66
N SER A 225 -16.87 2.12 -35.94
CA SER A 225 -17.85 2.43 -36.99
C SER A 225 -17.30 2.32 -38.41
N SER A 226 -15.97 2.23 -38.60
CA SER A 226 -15.33 2.11 -39.92
C SER A 226 -14.80 0.71 -40.24
N ALA A 227 -14.47 -0.11 -39.25
CA ALA A 227 -13.92 -1.46 -39.45
C ALA A 227 -14.74 -2.55 -38.73
N THR A 228 -15.46 -3.37 -39.49
CA THR A 228 -16.16 -4.58 -38.98
C THR A 228 -15.13 -5.70 -38.78
N SER A 229 -14.35 -5.64 -37.70
CA SER A 229 -13.34 -6.65 -37.36
C SER A 229 -13.55 -7.18 -35.95
N MET A 230 -13.53 -8.51 -35.81
CA MET A 230 -13.70 -9.24 -34.54
C MET A 230 -12.65 -8.84 -33.47
N GLY A 231 -11.51 -8.27 -33.88
CA GLY A 231 -10.49 -7.73 -32.98
C GLY A 231 -10.95 -6.48 -32.22
N PHE A 232 -11.67 -5.57 -32.88
CA PHE A 232 -12.16 -4.34 -32.26
C PHE A 232 -13.25 -4.59 -31.21
N VAL A 233 -14.09 -5.60 -31.41
CA VAL A 233 -15.11 -6.03 -30.42
C VAL A 233 -14.46 -6.43 -29.10
N LYS A 234 -13.33 -7.13 -29.14
CA LYS A 234 -12.58 -7.53 -27.94
C LYS A 234 -11.93 -6.33 -27.24
N LEU A 235 -11.36 -5.39 -27.98
CA LEU A 235 -10.80 -4.15 -27.42
C LEU A 235 -11.89 -3.28 -26.78
N GLN A 236 -13.06 -3.17 -27.40
CA GLN A 236 -14.19 -2.44 -26.87
C GLN A 236 -14.72 -3.05 -25.56
N ALA A 237 -14.76 -4.38 -25.46
CA ALA A 237 -15.11 -5.06 -24.21
C ALA A 237 -14.11 -4.77 -23.08
N HIS A 238 -12.81 -4.69 -23.38
CA HIS A 238 -11.80 -4.28 -22.40
C HIS A 238 -11.93 -2.80 -22.02
N MET A 239 -12.22 -1.90 -22.98
CA MET A 239 -12.46 -0.49 -22.69
C MET A 239 -13.70 -0.30 -21.79
N ALA A 240 -14.77 -1.06 -22.02
CA ALA A 240 -15.95 -1.05 -21.15
C ALA A 240 -15.61 -1.46 -19.70
N GLN A 241 -14.68 -2.40 -19.50
CA GLN A 241 -14.18 -2.75 -18.17
C GLN A 241 -13.38 -1.63 -17.51
N ILE A 242 -12.64 -0.83 -18.28
CA ILE A 242 -11.92 0.36 -17.80
C ILE A 242 -12.94 1.43 -17.35
N LEU A 243 -13.90 1.76 -18.22
CA LEU A 243 -14.92 2.78 -17.94
C LEU A 243 -15.76 2.46 -16.71
N LYS A 244 -16.07 1.17 -16.47
CA LYS A 244 -16.78 0.73 -15.26
C LYS A 244 -16.05 1.09 -13.96
N ARG A 245 -14.73 1.29 -14.00
CA ARG A 245 -13.90 1.66 -12.84
C ARG A 245 -13.67 3.16 -12.71
N CYS A 246 -14.06 3.96 -13.69
CA CYS A 246 -13.93 5.41 -13.63
C CYS A 246 -14.92 6.01 -12.62
N PRO A 247 -14.54 7.07 -11.89
CA PRO A 247 -15.46 7.87 -11.08
C PRO A 247 -16.63 8.41 -11.90
N PRO A 248 -17.86 8.49 -11.33
CA PRO A 248 -18.94 9.24 -11.97
C PRO A 248 -18.58 10.72 -12.08
N GLN A 249 -18.96 11.37 -13.19
CA GLN A 249 -18.61 12.76 -13.50
C GLN A 249 -19.06 13.78 -12.43
N SER A 250 -20.04 13.47 -11.57
CA SER A 250 -20.49 14.38 -10.52
C SER A 250 -19.43 14.67 -9.46
N SER A 251 -18.45 13.77 -9.24
CA SER A 251 -17.33 14.06 -8.34
C SER A 251 -16.32 15.06 -8.90
N ARG A 252 -16.46 15.50 -10.15
CA ARG A 252 -15.57 16.48 -10.83
C ARG A 252 -15.90 17.93 -10.42
N ALA A 253 -17.15 18.23 -10.06
CA ALA A 253 -17.59 19.58 -9.66
C ALA A 253 -17.30 19.89 -8.18
N GLU A 254 -17.40 18.90 -7.29
CA GLU A 254 -17.00 19.01 -5.87
C GLU A 254 -15.47 19.13 -5.71
N MET A 255 -14.72 18.77 -6.76
CA MET A 255 -13.26 18.75 -6.84
C MET A 255 -12.62 20.11 -7.10
N ALA A 256 -13.37 21.08 -7.64
CA ALA A 256 -12.93 22.44 -7.89
C ALA A 256 -13.08 23.38 -6.68
N GLY A 257 -13.70 22.89 -5.59
CA GLY A 257 -14.06 23.70 -4.42
C GLY A 257 -13.02 23.77 -3.30
N ILE A 258 -11.84 23.16 -3.46
CA ILE A 258 -10.76 23.27 -2.46
C ILE A 258 -9.86 24.42 -2.89
N PRO A 259 -9.93 25.60 -2.23
CA PRO A 259 -9.06 26.71 -2.59
C PRO A 259 -7.60 26.30 -2.32
N PRO A 260 -6.67 26.62 -3.23
CA PRO A 260 -5.25 26.49 -2.92
C PRO A 260 -4.96 27.35 -1.68
N VAL A 261 -4.19 26.80 -0.74
CA VAL A 261 -3.68 27.57 0.41
C VAL A 261 -2.79 28.65 -0.17
N GLY A 262 -3.32 29.87 -0.28
CA GLY A 262 -2.59 31.03 -0.76
C GLY A 262 -1.42 31.32 0.18
N GLU A 263 -0.25 31.53 -0.40
CA GLU A 263 0.93 32.03 0.31
C GLU A 263 0.58 33.33 1.05
N PRO A 264 1.01 33.50 2.31
CA PRO A 264 0.77 34.73 3.03
C PRO A 264 1.74 35.81 2.54
N GLY A 265 1.25 36.71 1.67
CA GLY A 265 1.80 38.05 1.56
C GLY A 265 1.99 38.62 0.15
N SER A 266 0.97 39.31 -0.36
CA SER A 266 1.15 40.68 -0.88
C SER A 266 -0.17 41.39 -1.14
N ARG A 267 -0.21 42.63 -0.68
CA ARG A 267 -1.32 43.58 -0.70
C ARG A 267 -1.70 44.04 -2.11
N ALA A 268 -3.02 44.17 -2.29
CA ALA A 268 -3.77 45.25 -2.95
C ALA A 268 -3.17 45.99 -4.17
N GLY A 269 -3.95 45.97 -5.26
CA GLY A 269 -3.84 46.92 -6.38
C GLY A 269 -5.08 46.87 -7.28
N THR A 270 -6.08 47.68 -6.94
CA THR A 270 -7.24 48.05 -7.77
C THR A 270 -6.79 48.65 -9.10
N THR A 271 -7.43 48.29 -10.22
CA THR A 271 -7.82 49.24 -11.29
C THR A 271 -8.76 48.58 -12.28
N SER A 272 -9.64 49.42 -12.82
CA SER A 272 -10.83 49.15 -13.60
C SER A 272 -10.59 49.07 -15.11
N SER A 273 -11.65 48.64 -15.81
CA SER A 273 -12.12 49.07 -17.14
C SER A 273 -11.36 48.61 -18.40
N GLY A 274 -12.11 47.97 -19.30
CA GLY A 274 -11.70 47.72 -20.69
C GLY A 274 -12.66 46.78 -21.43
N ILE A 275 -13.80 47.30 -21.89
CA ILE A 275 -14.66 46.67 -22.89
C ILE A 275 -13.92 46.68 -24.24
N ALA A 276 -13.75 45.51 -24.87
CA ALA A 276 -13.52 45.42 -26.30
C ALA A 276 -14.02 44.07 -26.85
N ASN A 277 -15.02 44.16 -27.73
CA ASN A 277 -15.51 43.08 -28.59
C ASN A 277 -14.42 42.62 -29.57
N GLY A 278 -14.32 41.32 -29.79
CA GLY A 278 -13.45 40.72 -30.80
C GLY A 278 -13.83 39.27 -31.07
N THR A 279 -14.76 39.09 -32.01
CA THR A 279 -15.10 37.82 -32.65
C THR A 279 -13.89 37.18 -33.36
N ALA A 280 -13.91 35.84 -33.44
CA ALA A 280 -13.13 34.96 -34.32
C ALA A 280 -11.78 34.41 -33.79
N SER A 281 -11.81 33.16 -33.32
CA SER A 281 -10.94 32.06 -33.80
C SER A 281 -11.22 30.77 -33.04
N GLY A 282 -12.29 30.08 -33.42
CA GLY A 282 -12.64 28.74 -32.93
C GLY A 282 -11.93 27.59 -33.67
N THR A 283 -10.89 27.87 -34.45
CA THR A 283 -10.33 26.89 -35.41
C THR A 283 -8.89 26.45 -35.14
N ALA A 284 -8.21 27.02 -34.14
CA ALA A 284 -6.82 26.66 -33.83
C ALA A 284 -6.65 25.62 -32.71
N MET A 285 -7.69 25.37 -31.89
CA MET A 285 -7.63 24.41 -30.78
C MET A 285 -8.00 22.98 -31.20
N GLN A 286 -8.54 22.80 -32.41
CA GLN A 286 -8.87 21.48 -32.96
C GLN A 286 -7.65 20.76 -33.55
N SER A 287 -6.62 21.49 -33.99
CA SER A 287 -5.47 20.92 -34.71
C SER A 287 -4.36 20.40 -33.78
N VAL A 288 -4.30 20.83 -32.52
CA VAL A 288 -3.32 20.34 -31.53
C VAL A 288 -3.79 19.02 -30.88
N ILE A 289 -5.09 18.72 -30.91
CA ILE A 289 -5.66 17.47 -30.40
C ILE A 289 -5.44 16.31 -31.39
N SER A 290 -5.24 16.60 -32.67
CA SER A 290 -5.05 15.57 -33.70
C SER A 290 -3.68 14.88 -33.67
N ALA A 291 -2.68 15.43 -32.96
CA ALA A 291 -1.31 14.90 -32.94
C ALA A 291 -1.00 13.95 -31.77
N ARG A 292 -1.97 13.70 -30.88
CA ARG A 292 -1.80 12.80 -29.73
C ARG A 292 -2.96 11.82 -29.57
N ALA A 293 -3.50 11.33 -30.69
CA ALA A 293 -4.30 10.11 -30.66
C ALA A 293 -3.36 8.96 -30.24
N PRO A 294 -3.56 8.34 -29.06
CA PRO A 294 -2.78 7.16 -28.72
C PRO A 294 -3.20 6.06 -29.69
N GLU A 295 -2.25 5.26 -30.17
CA GLU A 295 -2.50 4.05 -30.96
C GLU A 295 -3.53 3.16 -30.27
N ALA A 296 -4.80 3.37 -30.60
CA ALA A 296 -5.94 2.69 -30.00
C ALA A 296 -6.02 1.23 -30.47
N SER A 297 -5.18 0.83 -31.42
CA SER A 297 -5.23 -0.47 -32.09
C SER A 297 -4.66 -1.64 -31.26
N ASN A 298 -3.93 -1.38 -30.16
CA ASN A 298 -3.07 -2.39 -29.55
C ASN A 298 -3.51 -2.80 -28.12
N HIS A 299 -3.72 -4.10 -27.90
CA HIS A 299 -4.05 -4.68 -26.58
C HIS A 299 -3.06 -4.27 -25.46
N ARG A 300 -1.77 -4.15 -25.78
CA ARG A 300 -0.74 -3.70 -24.80
C ARG A 300 -0.91 -2.25 -24.39
N ALA A 301 -1.34 -1.37 -25.30
CA ALA A 301 -1.61 0.03 -24.99
C ALA A 301 -2.78 0.14 -24.01
N LEU A 302 -3.82 -0.66 -24.21
CA LEU A 302 -4.99 -0.72 -23.33
C LEU A 302 -4.65 -1.27 -21.92
N ILE A 303 -3.77 -2.27 -21.83
CA ILE A 303 -3.25 -2.74 -20.53
C ILE A 303 -2.46 -1.64 -19.83
N SER A 304 -1.56 -0.96 -20.54
CA SER A 304 -0.77 0.14 -19.98
C SER A 304 -1.66 1.26 -19.46
N LEU A 305 -2.69 1.63 -20.23
CA LEU A 305 -3.71 2.60 -19.81
C LEU A 305 -4.46 2.12 -18.56
N HIS A 306 -4.83 0.84 -18.48
CA HIS A 306 -5.47 0.27 -17.30
C HIS A 306 -4.57 0.31 -16.06
N VAL A 307 -3.28 0.01 -16.19
CA VAL A 307 -2.29 0.13 -15.10
C VAL A 307 -2.17 1.58 -14.64
N ARG A 308 -2.04 2.52 -15.58
CA ARG A 308 -1.95 3.96 -15.29
C ARG A 308 -3.18 4.47 -14.55
N LEU A 309 -4.37 4.08 -15.00
CA LEU A 309 -5.62 4.45 -14.33
C LEU A 309 -5.70 3.84 -12.92
N LYS A 310 -5.39 2.55 -12.78
CA LYS A 310 -5.41 1.85 -11.48
C LYS A 310 -4.43 2.46 -10.48
N THR A 311 -3.23 2.82 -10.93
CA THR A 311 -2.20 3.43 -10.09
C THR A 311 -2.55 4.88 -9.70
N ALA A 312 -3.11 5.66 -10.63
CA ALA A 312 -3.59 7.01 -10.34
C ALA A 312 -4.75 6.99 -9.32
N LEU A 313 -5.72 6.08 -9.50
CA LEU A 313 -6.83 5.89 -8.56
C LEU A 313 -6.34 5.47 -7.18
N ALA A 314 -5.43 4.50 -7.10
CA ALA A 314 -4.89 4.04 -5.82
C ALA A 314 -4.13 5.15 -5.07
N LYS A 315 -3.42 6.02 -5.80
CA LYS A 315 -2.73 7.18 -5.21
C LYS A 315 -3.71 8.23 -4.69
N GLU A 316 -4.76 8.54 -5.45
CA GLU A 316 -5.80 9.47 -5.01
C GLU A 316 -6.53 8.93 -3.77
N GLU A 317 -6.92 7.65 -3.76
CA GLU A 317 -7.58 7.03 -2.61
C GLU A 317 -6.68 7.05 -1.36
N ALA A 318 -5.38 6.79 -1.53
CA ALA A 318 -4.42 6.84 -0.43
C ALA A 318 -4.22 8.27 0.11
N ALA A 319 -4.10 9.26 -0.77
CA ALA A 319 -3.97 10.67 -0.38
C ALA A 319 -5.25 11.19 0.28
N SER A 320 -6.41 10.89 -0.30
CA SER A 320 -7.74 11.18 0.25
C SER A 320 -7.94 10.57 1.63
N GLY A 321 -7.60 9.29 1.81
CA GLY A 321 -7.71 8.62 3.10
C GLY A 321 -6.83 9.23 4.18
N LYS A 322 -5.60 9.67 3.84
CA LYS A 322 -4.72 10.38 4.77
C LYS A 322 -5.29 11.75 5.13
N TYR A 323 -5.74 12.52 4.15
CA TYR A 323 -6.33 13.84 4.35
C TYR A 323 -7.56 13.76 5.27
N GLU A 324 -8.51 12.87 4.95
CA GLU A 324 -9.71 12.66 5.78
C GLU A 324 -9.37 12.25 7.22
N TYR A 325 -8.35 11.42 7.41
CA TYR A 325 -7.89 11.02 8.73
C TYR A 325 -7.41 12.22 9.55
N PHE A 326 -6.56 13.08 8.98
CA PHE A 326 -6.05 14.26 9.70
C PHE A 326 -7.13 15.31 9.94
N VAL A 327 -8.04 15.52 8.99
CA VAL A 327 -9.19 16.43 9.17
C VAL A 327 -10.09 15.93 10.30
N ARG A 328 -10.46 14.65 10.30
CA ARG A 328 -11.30 14.07 11.35
C ARG A 328 -10.65 14.14 12.73
N GLU A 329 -9.36 13.82 12.82
CA GLU A 329 -8.64 13.93 14.09
C GLU A 329 -8.51 15.40 14.52
N GLY A 330 -8.28 16.33 13.59
CA GLY A 330 -8.24 17.77 13.87
C GLY A 330 -9.56 18.30 14.44
N ILE A 331 -10.69 17.92 13.84
CA ILE A 331 -12.03 18.27 14.33
C ILE A 331 -12.24 17.72 15.75
N ARG A 332 -11.90 16.44 15.97
CA ARG A 332 -12.04 15.80 17.29
C ARG A 332 -11.22 16.51 18.37
N GLN A 333 -10.01 16.96 18.04
CA GLN A 333 -9.17 17.72 18.97
C GLN A 333 -9.72 19.13 19.22
N GLN A 334 -10.31 19.76 18.21
CA GLN A 334 -10.93 21.08 18.34
C GLN A 334 -12.20 21.06 19.19
N GLU A 335 -13.01 19.99 19.08
CA GLU A 335 -14.16 19.75 19.97
C GLU A 335 -13.73 19.61 21.43
N LEU A 336 -12.67 18.83 21.69
CA LEU A 336 -12.11 18.65 23.05
C LEU A 336 -11.57 19.95 23.66
N LEU A 337 -11.07 20.88 22.84
CA LEU A 337 -10.59 22.20 23.27
C LEU A 337 -11.72 23.22 23.45
N GLY A 338 -12.82 23.08 22.69
CA GLY A 338 -13.99 23.97 22.75
C GLY A 338 -14.85 23.80 24.00
N ASP A 339 -14.81 22.62 24.63
CA ASP A 339 -15.50 22.34 25.91
C ASP A 339 -14.74 22.85 27.14
N VAL A 340 -13.55 23.46 26.98
CA VAL A 340 -12.77 24.04 28.09
C VAL A 340 -13.24 25.49 28.35
N PRO A 341 -13.81 25.81 29.53
CA PRO A 341 -14.24 27.18 29.84
C PRO A 341 -13.03 28.13 29.89
N GLY A 342 -12.99 29.13 29.01
CA GLY A 342 -12.01 30.23 29.06
C GLY A 342 -11.01 30.33 27.91
N THR A 343 -11.13 29.53 26.84
CA THR A 343 -10.28 29.70 25.64
C THR A 343 -10.86 30.78 24.70
N PRO A 344 -10.05 31.74 24.20
CA PRO A 344 -10.52 32.74 23.24
C PRO A 344 -10.97 32.05 21.94
N ARG A 345 -12.18 32.37 21.48
CA ARG A 345 -12.65 32.01 20.14
C ARG A 345 -11.87 32.84 19.11
N ASP A 346 -10.71 32.37 18.68
CA ASP A 346 -10.08 32.90 17.48
C ASP A 346 -10.98 32.56 16.28
N GLY A 347 -11.68 33.58 15.79
CA GLY A 347 -12.71 33.54 14.75
C GLY A 347 -12.18 33.26 13.33
N GLY A 348 -11.23 32.34 13.19
CA GLY A 348 -10.69 31.87 11.92
C GLY A 348 -11.09 30.43 11.62
N MET A 349 -12.33 30.03 11.91
CA MET A 349 -12.79 28.65 11.66
C MET A 349 -13.19 28.48 10.19
N MET A 350 -12.53 27.52 9.55
CA MET A 350 -12.97 26.83 8.34
C MET A 350 -14.47 26.55 8.41
N ARG A 351 -15.25 27.34 7.69
CA ARG A 351 -16.65 27.03 7.43
C ARG A 351 -16.67 25.83 6.50
N ALA A 352 -17.33 24.76 6.93
CA ALA A 352 -17.45 23.49 6.23
C ALA A 352 -17.71 23.68 4.72
N GLY A 353 -16.77 23.22 3.90
CA GLY A 353 -16.98 22.99 2.49
C GLY A 353 -17.28 21.50 2.26
N ALA A 354 -18.52 21.22 1.86
CA ALA A 354 -19.11 19.94 1.44
C ALA A 354 -19.43 18.89 2.54
N PRO A 355 -20.63 18.26 2.48
CA PRO A 355 -21.05 17.27 3.47
C PRO A 355 -20.25 15.96 3.33
N MET A 356 -19.63 15.51 4.43
CA MET A 356 -18.84 14.26 4.52
C MET A 356 -19.57 12.99 4.06
N ASP A 357 -20.89 13.03 3.96
CA ASP A 357 -21.74 11.89 3.58
C ASP A 357 -21.69 11.57 2.08
N SER A 358 -21.41 12.55 1.21
CA SER A 358 -21.29 12.34 -0.24
C SER A 358 -20.01 11.56 -0.59
N ALA A 359 -18.89 11.93 0.04
CA ALA A 359 -17.57 11.35 -0.20
C ALA A 359 -17.43 9.93 0.37
N THR A 360 -17.93 9.68 1.59
CA THR A 360 -17.91 8.34 2.18
C THR A 360 -18.86 7.36 1.47
N SER A 361 -20.02 7.84 1.01
CA SER A 361 -20.93 7.06 0.17
C SER A 361 -20.29 6.73 -1.18
N ALA A 362 -19.64 7.69 -1.83
CA ALA A 362 -18.93 7.49 -3.09
C ALA A 362 -17.76 6.52 -2.98
N ALA A 363 -16.93 6.62 -1.93
CA ALA A 363 -15.81 5.70 -1.68
C ALA A 363 -16.30 4.26 -1.36
N LYS A 364 -17.39 4.13 -0.59
CA LYS A 364 -17.99 2.83 -0.25
C LYS A 364 -18.68 2.16 -1.45
N ARG A 365 -19.25 2.96 -2.37
CA ARG A 365 -19.87 2.49 -3.62
C ARG A 365 -18.80 2.10 -4.67
N ARG A 366 -17.67 2.81 -4.73
CA ARG A 366 -16.52 2.51 -5.62
C ARG A 366 -15.78 1.23 -5.24
N ARG A 367 -15.61 0.92 -3.95
CA ARG A 367 -14.98 -0.34 -3.47
C ARG A 367 -15.66 -1.63 -3.95
N ARG A 368 -16.96 -1.61 -4.25
CA ARG A 368 -17.68 -2.78 -4.80
C ARG A 368 -17.35 -3.04 -6.28
N LEU A 369 -16.77 -2.07 -6.99
CA LEU A 369 -16.41 -2.19 -8.41
C LEU A 369 -14.99 -2.74 -8.62
N PHE A 370 -14.16 -2.78 -7.57
CA PHE A 370 -12.77 -3.25 -7.61
C PHE A 370 -12.55 -4.68 -7.07
N ALA A 371 -13.61 -5.41 -6.72
CA ALA A 371 -13.56 -6.82 -6.34
C ALA A 371 -13.81 -7.74 -7.53
#